data_AF-H6BKW3-F1
#
_entry.id   AF-H6BKW3-F1
#
_cell.length_a   1.000
_cell.length_b   1.000
_cell.length_c   1.000
_cell.angle_alpha   90.00
_cell.angle_beta   90.00
_cell.angle_gamma   90.00
#
_symmetry.space_group_name_H-M   'P 1'
#
loop_
_entity.id
_entity.type
_entity.pdbx_description
1 polymer ?
#
loop_
_entity_poly.entity_id
_entity_poly.type
_entity_poly.pdbx_seq_one_letter_code
_entity_poly.pdbx_strand_id
1 'polypeptide(L)'
;MSCKNTDRIPPDLSDAWPRARPSPPRRSSSLHKVVIAKLRPLPFQYLWSVWHSKPDDKGQYIVKTLVENVGDIGAFYRIFNNVPWNEIKQKDSIHIFRSGVRPLWEDAENQGGGRWLIRVRPESDRAVRVWEEICILCCGGELQAAIAQGLWIHSNGPIRTL
;
A
#
# COMPACT_ATOMS: atom_id res chain seq x y z
N MET A 1 -57.81 33.65 -73.13
CA MET A 1 -58.34 32.56 -72.26
C MET A 1 -57.19 31.62 -71.97
N SER A 2 -56.83 31.17 -70.77
CA SER A 2 -57.14 31.48 -69.39
C SER A 2 -56.01 30.82 -68.57
N CYS A 3 -55.51 31.51 -67.55
CA CYS A 3 -54.43 31.10 -66.67
C CYS A 3 -54.74 29.81 -65.89
N LYS A 4 -53.71 29.06 -65.51
CA LYS A 4 -53.64 28.40 -64.20
C LYS A 4 -52.30 28.67 -63.54
N ASN A 5 -52.44 29.29 -62.38
CA ASN A 5 -51.45 29.76 -61.42
C ASN A 5 -50.87 28.55 -60.65
N THR A 6 -49.61 28.63 -60.22
CA THR A 6 -49.21 28.78 -58.79
C THR A 6 -47.74 28.44 -58.63
N ASP A 7 -46.99 29.44 -58.18
CA ASP A 7 -45.58 29.43 -57.81
C ASP A 7 -45.24 28.35 -56.78
N ARG A 8 -44.16 27.59 -57.04
CA ARG A 8 -43.53 26.75 -56.01
C ARG A 8 -42.51 27.59 -55.24
N ILE A 9 -42.88 27.98 -54.02
CA ILE A 9 -41.98 28.56 -53.02
C ILE A 9 -41.04 27.45 -52.51
N PRO A 10 -39.70 27.64 -52.47
CA PRO A 10 -38.80 26.68 -51.87
C PRO A 10 -38.96 26.67 -50.33
N PRO A 11 -38.85 25.52 -49.65
CA PRO A 11 -38.98 25.48 -48.20
C PRO A 11 -37.79 26.19 -47.54
N ASP A 12 -38.13 27.10 -46.64
CA ASP A 12 -37.26 27.89 -45.78
C ASP A 12 -36.38 26.98 -44.90
N LEU A 13 -35.05 27.18 -44.96
CA LEU A 13 -34.03 26.47 -44.17
C LEU A 13 -33.68 27.28 -42.91
N SER A 14 -34.67 27.80 -42.18
CA SER A 14 -34.44 28.62 -40.98
C SER A 14 -34.60 27.89 -39.64
N ASP A 15 -35.01 26.62 -39.61
CA ASP A 15 -35.22 25.86 -38.36
C ASP A 15 -34.13 24.81 -38.04
N ALA A 16 -32.86 25.18 -38.21
CA ALA A 16 -31.73 24.35 -37.78
C ALA A 16 -31.08 24.89 -36.49
N TRP A 17 -31.83 24.96 -35.38
CA TRP A 17 -31.19 25.03 -34.07
C TRP A 17 -30.44 23.73 -33.80
N PRO A 18 -29.15 23.75 -33.40
CA PRO A 18 -28.52 22.56 -32.87
C PRO A 18 -29.22 22.26 -31.54
N ARG A 19 -30.07 21.23 -31.52
CA ARG A 19 -30.60 20.69 -30.27
C ARG A 19 -29.41 20.25 -29.42
N ALA A 20 -28.99 21.11 -28.50
CA ALA A 20 -28.01 20.74 -27.49
C ALA A 20 -28.58 19.51 -26.78
N ARG A 21 -27.94 18.35 -27.01
CA ARG A 21 -28.30 17.12 -26.31
C ARG A 21 -28.20 17.43 -24.81
N PRO A 22 -29.26 17.25 -24.01
CA PRO A 22 -29.14 17.41 -22.57
C PRO A 22 -28.10 16.39 -22.09
N SER A 23 -27.02 16.89 -21.49
CA SER A 23 -26.05 16.06 -20.80
C SER A 23 -26.80 15.22 -19.77
N PRO A 24 -26.61 13.89 -19.72
CA PRO A 24 -27.26 13.07 -18.72
C PRO A 24 -26.93 13.62 -17.32
N PRO A 25 -27.89 13.61 -16.37
CA PRO A 25 -27.68 14.18 -15.06
C PRO A 25 -26.47 13.50 -14.40
N ARG A 26 -25.51 14.31 -13.96
CA ARG A 26 -24.30 13.92 -13.21
C ARG A 26 -24.67 13.40 -11.80
N ARG A 27 -25.50 12.35 -11.71
CA ARG A 27 -25.86 11.67 -10.45
C ARG A 27 -24.88 10.56 -10.08
N SER A 28 -24.10 10.06 -11.04
CA SER A 28 -23.16 8.96 -10.82
C SER A 28 -21.95 9.35 -9.94
N SER A 29 -21.51 10.62 -9.97
CA SER A 29 -20.27 11.00 -9.29
C SER A 29 -20.34 10.93 -7.76
N SER A 30 -21.52 11.12 -7.15
CA SER A 30 -21.66 11.01 -5.69
C SER A 30 -21.71 9.56 -5.23
N LEU A 31 -22.47 8.70 -5.92
CA LEU A 31 -22.50 7.27 -5.64
C LEU A 31 -21.13 6.62 -5.86
N HIS A 32 -20.46 6.95 -6.96
CA HIS A 32 -19.11 6.46 -7.23
C HIS A 32 -18.11 6.87 -6.15
N LYS A 33 -18.18 8.12 -5.66
CA LYS A 33 -17.36 8.60 -4.53
C LYS A 33 -17.66 7.83 -3.24
N VAL A 34 -18.93 7.59 -2.92
CA VAL A 34 -19.34 6.86 -1.70
C VAL A 34 -18.90 5.41 -1.77
N VAL A 35 -19.08 4.74 -2.92
CA VAL A 35 -18.64 3.37 -3.14
C VAL A 35 -17.13 3.27 -3.05
N ILE A 36 -16.38 4.15 -3.71
CA ILE A 36 -14.91 4.19 -3.61
C ILE A 36 -14.47 4.41 -2.15
N ALA A 37 -15.11 5.32 -1.42
CA ALA A 37 -14.77 5.57 -0.03
C ALA A 37 -14.99 4.36 0.88
N LYS A 38 -16.07 3.59 0.66
CA LYS A 38 -16.38 2.36 1.41
C LYS A 38 -15.49 1.18 1.06
N LEU A 39 -14.93 1.15 -0.15
CA LEU A 39 -14.03 0.10 -0.62
C LEU A 39 -12.56 0.40 -0.32
N ARG A 40 -12.23 1.54 0.30
CA ARG A 40 -10.85 1.82 0.68
C ARG A 40 -10.38 0.84 1.76
N PRO A 41 -9.17 0.29 1.62
CA PRO A 41 -8.56 -0.49 2.69
C PRO A 41 -8.56 0.30 4.00
N LEU A 42 -8.77 -0.40 5.11
CA LEU A 42 -8.63 0.21 6.42
C LEU A 42 -7.16 0.64 6.61
N PRO A 43 -6.92 1.82 7.19
CA PRO A 43 -5.58 2.26 7.48
C PRO A 43 -4.97 1.40 8.59
N PHE A 44 -3.67 1.20 8.53
CA PHE A 44 -2.88 0.69 9.65
C PHE A 44 -2.97 1.65 10.84
N GLN A 45 -2.74 1.11 12.04
CA GLN A 45 -2.73 1.91 13.27
C GLN A 45 -1.64 2.99 13.25
N TYR A 46 -0.50 2.69 12.63
CA TYR A 46 0.63 3.61 12.46
C TYR A 46 0.99 3.73 10.99
N LEU A 47 1.61 4.85 10.63
CA LEU A 47 2.30 4.96 9.35
C LEU A 47 3.64 4.21 9.44
N TRP A 48 4.02 3.57 8.35
CA TRP A 48 5.26 2.81 8.24
C TRP A 48 6.17 3.38 7.17
N SER A 49 7.47 3.14 7.30
CA SER A 49 8.49 3.46 6.32
C SER A 49 9.30 2.21 6.00
N VAL A 50 9.56 2.02 4.71
CA VAL A 50 10.38 0.92 4.20
C VAL A 50 11.78 1.46 3.91
N TRP A 51 12.79 0.75 4.37
CA TRP A 51 14.19 1.12 4.25
C TRP A 51 15.00 0.01 3.60
N HIS A 52 16.11 0.39 2.97
CA HIS A 52 17.14 -0.51 2.47
C HIS A 52 18.46 -0.17 3.13
N SER A 53 19.16 -1.18 3.63
CA SER A 53 20.51 -1.04 4.13
C SER A 53 21.47 -1.91 3.34
N LYS A 54 22.65 -1.36 3.04
CA LYS A 54 23.75 -2.12 2.44
C LYS A 54 25.10 -1.66 3.00
N PRO A 55 26.11 -2.53 3.04
CA PRO A 55 27.46 -2.11 3.41
C PRO A 55 28.06 -1.17 2.33
N ASP A 56 28.84 -0.20 2.76
CA ASP A 56 29.73 0.60 1.91
C ASP A 56 31.05 -0.13 1.67
N ASP A 57 31.96 0.49 0.91
CA ASP A 57 33.28 -0.06 0.60
C ASP A 57 34.17 -0.29 1.85
N LYS A 58 33.84 0.38 2.97
CA LYS A 58 34.51 0.27 4.26
C LYS A 58 33.81 -0.69 5.22
N GLY A 59 32.70 -1.31 4.80
CA GLY A 59 31.88 -2.22 5.61
C GLY A 59 30.91 -1.53 6.57
N GLN A 60 30.75 -0.20 6.52
CA GLN A 60 29.74 0.52 7.28
C GLN A 60 28.38 0.43 6.58
N TYR A 61 27.31 0.19 7.34
CA TYR A 61 25.99 0.07 6.76
C TYR A 61 25.37 1.44 6.48
N ILE A 62 25.09 1.71 5.21
CA ILE A 62 24.32 2.87 4.78
C ILE A 62 22.85 2.46 4.72
N VAL A 63 22.02 3.18 5.46
CA VAL A 63 20.57 3.01 5.47
C VAL A 63 19.92 4.11 4.64
N LYS A 64 19.02 3.75 3.73
CA LYS A 64 18.23 4.67 2.90
C LYS A 64 16.75 4.36 2.98
N THR A 65 15.93 5.40 3.08
CA THR A 65 14.49 5.26 2.96
C THR A 65 14.12 4.94 1.52
N LEU A 66 13.33 3.89 1.31
CA LEU A 66 12.75 3.54 0.01
C LEU A 66 11.40 4.22 -0.17
N VAL A 67 10.53 4.11 0.83
CA VAL A 67 9.19 4.66 0.83
C VAL A 67 8.81 5.08 2.24
N GLU A 68 8.15 6.24 2.35
CA GLU A 68 7.62 6.76 3.61
C GLU A 68 6.09 6.72 3.60
N ASN A 69 5.49 6.76 4.79
CA ASN A 69 4.05 6.94 5.01
C ASN A 69 3.18 5.85 4.37
N VAL A 70 3.61 4.59 4.49
CA VAL A 70 2.81 3.41 4.16
C VAL A 70 1.70 3.29 5.20
N GLY A 71 0.47 3.62 4.78
CA GLY A 71 -0.66 3.76 5.69
C GLY A 71 -1.71 2.67 5.61
N ASP A 72 -1.64 1.76 4.64
CA ASP A 72 -2.61 0.68 4.48
C ASP A 72 -1.99 -0.55 3.79
N ILE A 73 -2.74 -1.66 3.81
CA ILE A 73 -2.30 -2.94 3.25
C ILE A 73 -2.09 -2.90 1.73
N GLY A 74 -2.84 -2.07 1.02
CA GLY A 74 -2.67 -1.89 -0.42
C GLY A 74 -1.37 -1.17 -0.75
N ALA A 75 -1.04 -0.13 0.02
CA ALA A 75 0.23 0.58 -0.07
C ALA A 75 1.42 -0.34 0.24
N PHE A 76 1.29 -1.20 1.26
CA PHE A 76 2.30 -2.21 1.57
C PHE A 76 2.53 -3.16 0.39
N TYR A 77 1.48 -3.79 -0.14
CA TYR A 77 1.61 -4.75 -1.25
C TYR A 77 2.09 -4.10 -2.55
N ARG A 78 1.76 -2.84 -2.79
CA ARG A 78 2.31 -2.08 -3.91
C ARG A 78 3.84 -2.00 -3.82
N ILE A 79 4.42 -1.89 -2.63
CA ILE A 79 5.86 -1.87 -2.45
C ILE A 79 6.41 -3.29 -2.52
N PHE A 80 5.86 -4.19 -1.70
CA PHE A 80 6.31 -5.57 -1.56
C PHE A 80 6.38 -6.30 -2.91
N ASN A 81 5.37 -6.13 -3.77
CA ASN A 81 5.31 -6.80 -5.07
C ASN A 81 6.28 -6.21 -6.11
N ASN A 82 6.83 -5.02 -5.87
CA ASN A 82 7.79 -4.36 -6.76
C ASN A 82 9.24 -4.48 -6.24
N VAL A 83 9.47 -5.15 -5.10
CA VAL A 83 10.82 -5.46 -4.62
C VAL A 83 11.34 -6.69 -5.37
N PRO A 84 12.56 -6.64 -5.96
CA PRO A 84 13.15 -7.79 -6.63
C PRO A 84 13.77 -8.74 -5.61
N TRP A 85 12.95 -9.50 -4.88
CA TRP A 85 13.37 -10.35 -3.75
C TRP A 85 14.50 -11.33 -4.09
N ASN A 86 14.51 -11.86 -5.31
CA ASN A 86 15.53 -12.80 -5.79
C ASN A 86 16.85 -12.13 -6.19
N GLU A 87 16.88 -10.80 -6.29
CA GLU A 87 18.06 -10.02 -6.72
C GLU A 87 18.69 -9.23 -5.55
N ILE A 88 18.16 -9.39 -4.33
CA ILE A 88 18.73 -8.76 -3.14
C ILE A 88 20.13 -9.36 -2.90
N LYS A 89 21.13 -8.48 -2.87
CA LYS A 89 22.53 -8.89 -2.71
C LYS A 89 22.79 -9.45 -1.32
N GLN A 90 23.77 -10.35 -1.22
CA GLN A 90 24.26 -10.82 0.05
C GLN A 90 24.75 -9.62 0.89
N LYS A 91 24.30 -9.54 2.15
CA LYS A 91 24.51 -8.42 3.11
C LYS A 91 23.59 -7.21 2.94
N ASP A 92 22.77 -7.14 1.90
CA ASP A 92 21.69 -6.14 1.85
C ASP A 92 20.56 -6.55 2.81
N SER A 93 19.80 -5.57 3.29
CA SER A 93 18.63 -5.84 4.13
C SER A 93 17.51 -4.85 3.86
N ILE A 94 16.28 -5.34 3.91
CA ILE A 94 15.06 -4.53 3.83
C ILE A 94 14.48 -4.43 5.24
N HIS A 95 14.05 -3.23 5.61
CA HIS A 95 13.49 -2.96 6.94
C HIS A 95 12.13 -2.29 6.80
N ILE A 96 11.23 -2.57 7.72
CA ILE A 96 9.97 -1.86 7.87
C ILE A 96 9.89 -1.34 9.31
N PHE A 97 9.74 -0.04 9.47
CA PHE A 97 9.73 0.64 10.76
C PHE A 97 8.58 1.63 10.83
N ARG A 98 8.11 1.96 12.04
CA ARG A 98 7.14 3.05 12.22
C ARG A 98 7.74 4.34 11.66
N SER A 99 6.91 5.15 11.01
CA SER A 99 7.34 6.42 10.44
C SER A 99 7.95 7.31 11.53
N GLY A 100 9.10 7.91 11.24
CA GLY A 100 9.90 8.67 12.20
C GLY A 100 10.91 7.85 13.02
N VAL A 101 10.83 6.52 13.02
CA VAL A 101 11.80 5.63 13.69
C VAL A 101 12.81 5.11 12.69
N ARG A 102 14.10 5.34 12.92
CA ARG A 102 15.16 4.82 12.04
C ARG A 102 15.49 3.38 12.40
N PRO A 103 15.88 2.54 11.42
CA PRO A 103 16.32 1.16 11.66
C PRO A 103 17.76 1.11 12.17
N LEU A 104 18.05 1.87 13.23
CA LEU A 104 19.36 2.08 13.82
C LEU A 104 19.26 1.91 15.33
N TRP A 105 20.26 1.30 15.96
CA TRP A 105 20.24 1.05 17.40
C TRP A 105 20.36 2.34 18.22
N GLU A 106 20.93 3.39 17.61
CA GLU A 106 21.08 4.72 18.18
C GLU A 106 19.77 5.51 18.23
N ASP A 107 18.76 5.10 17.48
CA ASP A 107 17.45 5.77 17.47
C ASP A 107 16.79 5.67 18.85
N ALA A 108 16.23 6.77 19.35
CA ALA A 108 15.74 6.87 20.72
C ALA A 108 14.67 5.81 21.05
N GLU A 109 13.83 5.45 20.08
CA GLU A 109 12.78 4.43 20.25
C GLU A 109 13.33 2.99 20.25
N ASN A 110 14.55 2.78 19.76
CA ASN A 110 15.21 1.48 19.75
C ASN A 110 16.17 1.30 20.94
N GLN A 111 16.56 2.39 21.60
CA GLN A 111 17.42 2.34 22.79
C GLN A 111 16.71 1.61 23.94
N GLY A 112 17.42 0.71 24.60
CA GLY A 112 16.86 -0.12 25.68
C GLY A 112 15.90 -1.20 25.22
N GLY A 113 15.66 -1.33 23.91
CA GLY A 113 14.84 -2.37 23.31
C GLY A 113 15.60 -3.69 23.08
N GLY A 114 15.01 -4.55 22.25
CA GLY A 114 15.58 -5.82 21.85
C GLY A 114 15.08 -6.24 20.47
N ARG A 115 15.53 -7.41 20.00
CA ARG A 115 15.04 -7.99 18.74
C ARG A 115 14.83 -9.49 18.87
N TRP A 116 13.85 -9.99 18.14
CA TRP A 116 13.71 -11.41 17.86
C TRP A 116 14.43 -11.74 16.55
N LEU A 117 15.19 -12.83 16.53
CA LEU A 117 15.88 -13.29 15.33
C LEU A 117 15.33 -14.63 14.88
N ILE A 118 14.62 -14.63 13.75
CA ILE A 118 14.10 -15.84 13.12
C ILE A 118 15.04 -16.22 11.99
N ARG A 119 15.56 -17.45 12.03
CA ARG A 119 16.42 -18.00 10.98
C ARG A 119 15.60 -18.92 10.09
N VAL A 120 15.48 -18.58 8.81
CA VAL A 120 14.81 -19.40 7.80
C VAL A 120 15.88 -20.01 6.90
N ARG A 121 15.70 -21.27 6.49
CA ARG A 121 16.57 -21.88 5.48
C ARG A 121 16.43 -21.12 4.16
N PRO A 122 17.52 -21.00 3.37
CA PRO A 122 17.51 -20.25 2.11
C PRO A 122 16.79 -21.02 0.97
N GLU A 123 15.58 -21.50 1.25
CA GLU A 123 14.62 -21.94 0.24
C GLU A 123 13.93 -20.68 -0.29
N SER A 124 14.11 -20.38 -1.59
CA SER A 124 13.85 -19.07 -2.21
C SER A 124 12.52 -18.45 -1.78
N ASP A 125 11.44 -19.24 -1.83
CA ASP A 125 10.09 -18.71 -1.65
C ASP A 125 9.67 -18.67 -0.17
N ARG A 126 10.26 -19.54 0.66
CA ARG A 126 9.87 -19.65 2.06
C ARG A 126 10.32 -18.44 2.86
N ALA A 127 11.54 -17.96 2.62
CA ALA A 127 12.07 -16.79 3.30
C ALA A 127 11.23 -15.54 3.01
N VAL A 128 10.85 -15.34 1.76
CA VAL A 128 10.04 -14.19 1.32
C VAL A 128 8.64 -14.25 1.93
N ARG A 129 7.99 -15.43 1.93
CA ARG A 129 6.67 -15.61 2.54
C ARG A 129 6.68 -15.39 4.06
N VAL A 130 7.67 -15.94 4.76
CA VAL A 130 7.81 -15.71 6.21
C VAL A 130 8.03 -14.23 6.49
N TRP A 131 8.84 -13.55 5.68
CA TRP A 131 9.05 -12.12 5.80
C TRP A 131 7.77 -11.31 5.56
N GLU A 132 6.98 -11.67 4.55
CA GLU A 132 5.67 -11.09 4.25
C GLU A 132 4.73 -11.20 5.45
N GLU A 133 4.56 -12.41 6.00
CA GLU A 133 3.69 -12.69 7.14
C GLU A 133 4.10 -11.86 8.36
N ILE A 134 5.40 -11.79 8.67
CA ILE A 134 5.92 -10.98 9.79
C ILE A 134 5.60 -9.49 9.56
N CYS A 135 5.80 -8.98 8.35
CA CYS A 135 5.51 -7.58 8.04
C CYS A 135 4.03 -7.25 8.23
N ILE A 136 3.13 -8.13 7.78
CA ILE A 136 1.69 -7.92 7.89
C ILE A 136 1.24 -8.01 9.35
N LEU A 137 1.74 -8.99 10.11
CA LEU A 137 1.48 -9.09 11.55
C LEU A 137 1.98 -7.86 12.30
N CYS A 138 3.16 -7.34 11.94
CA CYS A 138 3.67 -6.07 12.47
C CYS A 138 2.75 -4.90 12.16
N CYS A 139 2.45 -4.67 10.88
CA CYS A 139 1.68 -3.51 10.43
C CYS A 139 0.22 -3.55 10.91
N GLY A 140 -0.34 -4.75 11.03
CA GLY A 140 -1.67 -5.00 11.56
C GLY A 140 -1.77 -4.96 13.09
N GLY A 141 -0.65 -4.88 13.81
CA GLY A 141 -0.64 -4.81 15.28
C GLY A 141 -0.82 -6.16 15.99
N GLU A 142 -0.73 -7.28 15.26
CA GLU A 142 -1.01 -8.64 15.77
C GLU A 142 0.26 -9.44 16.10
N LEU A 143 1.45 -8.95 15.72
CA LEU A 143 2.70 -9.70 15.91
C LEU A 143 2.96 -10.05 17.38
N GLN A 144 2.73 -9.13 18.30
CA GLN A 144 2.98 -9.37 19.72
C GLN A 144 2.09 -10.48 20.27
N ALA A 145 0.80 -10.48 19.88
CA ALA A 145 -0.15 -11.51 20.26
C ALA A 145 0.24 -12.88 19.66
N ALA A 146 0.63 -12.90 18.38
CA ALA A 146 1.08 -14.12 17.70
C ALA A 146 2.34 -14.73 18.35
N ILE A 147 3.33 -13.89 18.68
CA ILE A 147 4.54 -14.33 19.37
C ILE A 147 4.21 -14.86 20.76
N ALA A 148 3.35 -14.14 21.51
CA ALA A 148 2.94 -14.59 22.83
C ALA A 148 2.29 -15.98 22.73
N GLN A 149 1.31 -16.18 21.87
CA GLN A 149 0.63 -17.48 21.69
C GLN A 149 1.59 -18.60 21.28
N GLY A 150 2.52 -18.34 20.36
CA GLY A 150 3.56 -19.29 19.99
C GLY A 150 4.49 -19.64 21.16
N LEU A 151 4.82 -18.66 22.01
CA LEU A 151 5.58 -18.87 23.23
C LEU A 151 4.80 -19.70 24.25
N TRP A 152 3.49 -19.45 24.43
CA TRP A 152 2.61 -20.23 25.32
C TRP A 152 2.49 -21.70 24.91
N ILE A 153 2.46 -22.01 23.62
CA ILE A 153 2.43 -23.41 23.13
C ILE A 153 3.73 -24.13 23.47
N HIS A 154 4.86 -23.43 23.51
CA HIS A 154 6.16 -23.99 23.84
C HIS A 154 6.53 -23.88 25.33
N SER A 155 5.84 -23.05 26.13
CA SER A 155 6.05 -22.91 27.56
C SER A 155 4.77 -23.25 28.34
N ASN A 156 4.71 -24.47 28.88
CA ASN A 156 3.85 -24.81 30.02
C ASN A 156 4.31 -24.04 31.27
N GLY A 157 4.07 -22.74 31.33
CA GLY A 157 4.38 -21.88 32.49
C GLY A 157 4.10 -20.40 32.19
N PRO A 158 3.61 -19.61 33.18
CA PRO A 158 3.17 -18.25 32.93
C PRO A 158 4.39 -17.33 32.78
N ILE A 159 4.45 -16.56 31.69
CA ILE A 159 5.40 -15.46 31.57
C ILE A 159 4.63 -14.15 31.69
N ARG A 160 5.05 -13.35 32.67
CA ARG A 160 4.61 -11.98 32.92
C ARG A 160 5.10 -11.09 31.79
N THR A 161 4.18 -10.30 31.26
CA THR A 161 4.37 -9.29 30.22
C THR A 161 5.33 -8.18 30.65
N LEU A 162 5.96 -7.55 29.65
CA LEU A 162 6.51 -6.19 29.72
C LEU A 162 5.39 -5.18 30.01
#